data_AF-A0A922CVW9-F1
#
_entry.id   AF-A0A922CVW9-F1
#
_cell.length_a   1.000
_cell.length_b   1.000
_cell.length_c   1.000
_cell.angle_alpha   90.00
_cell.angle_beta   90.00
_cell.angle_gamma   90.00
#
_symmetry.space_group_name_H-M   'P 1'
#
loop_
_entity.id
_entity.type
_entity.pdbx_description
1 polymer ?
#
loop_
_entity_poly.entity_id
_entity_poly.type
_entity_poly.pdbx_seq_one_letter_code
_entity_poly.pdbx_strand_id
1 'polypeptide(L)'
;MSTEDKANIYAPCKQYKRKEPDYSVSEEIAKAIGGNFRIIPTFAKGQYEYVLKRHYSLERNELLSCRWEQYKKNIEQREFAPFQFPDVRDLHFHNCVIRFLPNESIHRFPQYNKKMRAGPGVDFVGQIPIPQELLMKRITKPL
;
A
#
# COMPACT_ATOMS: atom_id res chain seq x y z
N MET A 1 21.26 3.32 0.33
CA MET A 1 21.41 4.78 0.04
C MET A 1 20.70 5.65 1.08
N SER A 2 21.42 6.59 1.70
CA SER A 2 20.84 7.57 2.63
C SER A 2 19.91 8.55 1.89
N THR A 3 19.00 9.22 2.60
CA THR A 3 18.07 10.21 2.01
C THR A 3 18.79 11.40 1.37
N GLU A 4 20.02 11.69 1.81
CA GLU A 4 20.86 12.79 1.34
C GLU A 4 21.52 12.47 -0.02
N ASP A 5 21.89 11.21 -0.27
CA ASP A 5 22.46 10.78 -1.56
C ASP A 5 21.46 10.92 -2.71
N LYS A 6 20.17 10.69 -2.43
CA LYS A 6 19.08 10.86 -3.41
C LYS A 6 18.89 12.33 -3.82
N ALA A 7 19.23 13.28 -2.95
CA ALA A 7 19.12 14.71 -3.25
C ALA A 7 20.21 15.19 -4.24
N ASN A 8 21.34 14.48 -4.33
CA ASN A 8 22.47 14.85 -5.19
C ASN A 8 22.36 14.34 -6.64
N ILE A 9 21.57 13.29 -6.90
CA ILE A 9 21.39 12.75 -8.26
C ILE A 9 20.85 13.82 -9.22
N TYR A 10 19.96 14.69 -8.72
CA TYR A 10 19.30 15.73 -9.51
C TYR A 10 19.96 17.12 -9.44
N ALA A 11 21.17 17.21 -8.87
CA ALA A 11 21.88 18.48 -8.74
C ALA A 11 22.07 19.25 -10.07
N PRO A 12 22.33 18.60 -11.22
CA PRO A 12 22.52 19.33 -12.48
C PRO A 12 21.21 19.90 -13.05
N CYS A 13 20.03 19.39 -12.64
CA CYS A 13 18.75 19.91 -13.10
C CYS A 13 18.24 21.12 -12.29
N LYS A 14 19.01 21.63 -11.32
CA LYS A 14 18.61 22.78 -10.48
C LYS A 14 18.41 24.08 -11.26
N GLN A 15 19.01 24.18 -12.44
CA GLN A 15 18.93 25.36 -13.30
C GLN A 15 17.54 25.54 -13.91
N TYR A 16 16.80 24.44 -14.13
CA TYR A 16 15.45 24.48 -14.68
C TYR A 16 14.44 24.75 -13.56
N LYS A 17 13.65 25.81 -13.70
CA LYS A 17 12.52 26.10 -12.81
C LYS A 17 11.23 25.52 -13.37
N ARG A 18 10.30 25.17 -12.48
CA ARG A 18 8.94 24.77 -12.88
C ARG A 18 8.24 26.00 -13.48
N LYS A 19 7.92 25.92 -14.77
CA LYS A 19 7.04 26.87 -15.44
C LYS A 19 5.59 26.47 -15.13
N GLU A 20 4.72 27.46 -14.95
CA GLU A 20 3.28 27.21 -14.83
C GLU A 20 2.67 26.98 -16.22
N PRO A 21 1.67 26.11 -16.34
CA PRO A 21 0.99 25.90 -17.60
C PRO A 21 0.26 27.17 -18.03
N ASP A 22 0.47 27.59 -19.27
CA ASP A 22 -0.36 28.62 -19.89
C ASP A 22 -1.71 28.00 -20.25
N TYR A 23 -2.77 28.48 -19.59
CA TYR A 23 -4.15 28.04 -19.82
C TYR A 23 -4.81 28.73 -21.01
N SER A 24 -4.09 29.59 -21.73
CA SER A 24 -4.62 30.20 -22.95
C SER A 24 -4.96 29.13 -23.99
N VAL A 25 -6.22 29.12 -24.43
CA VAL A 25 -6.71 28.17 -25.43
C VAL A 25 -6.48 28.79 -26.81
N SER A 26 -5.45 28.34 -27.52
CA SER A 26 -5.22 28.75 -28.91
C SER A 26 -6.15 28.03 -29.89
N GLU A 27 -6.43 28.67 -31.02
CA GLU A 27 -7.34 28.13 -32.05
C GLU A 27 -6.86 26.77 -32.61
N GLU A 28 -5.54 26.56 -32.65
CA GLU A 28 -4.93 25.29 -33.05
C GLU A 28 -5.28 24.14 -32.10
N ILE A 29 -5.30 24.40 -30.79
CA ILE A 29 -5.65 23.42 -29.76
C ILE A 29 -7.13 23.05 -29.89
N ALA A 30 -7.99 24.05 -30.11
CA ALA A 30 -9.41 23.84 -30.33
C ALA A 30 -9.67 22.99 -31.59
N LYS A 31 -8.95 23.23 -32.69
CA LYS A 31 -9.04 22.41 -33.93
C LYS A 31 -8.55 20.97 -33.71
N ALA A 32 -7.43 20.79 -33.01
CA ALA A 32 -6.88 19.45 -32.73
C ALA A 32 -7.83 18.60 -31.85
N ILE A 33 -8.50 19.23 -30.89
CA ILE A 33 -9.49 18.56 -30.01
C ILE A 33 -10.81 18.34 -30.75
N GLY A 34 -11.27 19.32 -31.54
CA GLY A 34 -12.47 19.21 -32.36
C GLY A 34 -12.42 18.10 -33.41
N GLY A 35 -11.22 17.77 -33.91
CA GLY A 35 -11.02 16.61 -34.79
C GLY A 35 -11.20 15.24 -34.10
N ASN A 36 -11.22 15.19 -32.77
CA ASN A 36 -11.47 13.96 -32.00
C ASN A 36 -12.96 13.85 -31.63
N PHE A 37 -13.75 13.22 -32.51
CA PHE A 37 -15.21 13.03 -32.37
C PHE A 37 -15.67 12.24 -31.12
N ARG A 38 -14.77 11.74 -30.28
CA ARG A 38 -15.10 11.05 -29.01
C ARG A 38 -15.38 11.99 -27.84
N ILE A 39 -15.07 13.28 -27.94
CA ILE A 39 -15.06 14.22 -26.81
C ILE A 39 -16.33 15.09 -26.84
N ILE A 40 -17.51 14.49 -26.70
CA ILE A 40 -18.79 15.23 -26.87
C ILE A 40 -19.43 15.72 -25.56
N PRO A 41 -19.25 15.13 -24.35
CA PRO A 41 -19.91 15.71 -23.16
C PRO A 41 -19.11 16.78 -22.42
N THR A 42 -17.78 16.88 -22.59
CA THR A 42 -16.96 17.79 -21.77
C THR A 42 -15.83 18.46 -22.56
N PHE A 43 -16.18 19.15 -23.65
CA PHE A 43 -15.20 19.82 -24.53
C PHE A 43 -14.26 20.76 -23.76
N ALA A 44 -14.79 21.60 -22.86
CA ALA A 44 -13.97 22.48 -22.02
C ALA A 44 -12.99 21.70 -21.13
N LYS A 45 -13.45 20.66 -20.44
CA LYS A 45 -12.58 19.78 -19.64
C LYS A 45 -11.47 19.15 -20.49
N GLY A 46 -11.81 18.70 -21.70
CA GLY A 46 -10.86 18.14 -22.66
C GLY A 46 -9.78 19.15 -23.07
N GLN A 47 -10.14 20.42 -23.26
CA GLN A 47 -9.18 21.49 -23.52
C GLN A 47 -8.21 21.69 -22.37
N TYR A 48 -8.72 21.83 -21.13
CA TYR A 48 -7.88 21.97 -19.95
C TYR A 48 -6.94 20.77 -19.76
N GLU A 49 -7.46 19.54 -19.89
CA GLU A 49 -6.65 18.33 -19.79
C GLU A 49 -5.60 18.22 -20.88
N TYR A 50 -5.92 18.64 -22.11
CA TYR A 50 -4.98 18.63 -23.23
C TYR A 50 -3.80 19.58 -22.99
N VAL A 51 -4.09 20.81 -22.55
CA VAL A 51 -3.05 21.79 -22.18
C VAL A 51 -2.13 21.23 -21.10
N LEU A 52 -2.71 20.62 -20.05
CA LEU A 52 -1.93 20.01 -18.97
C LEU A 52 -1.09 18.83 -19.47
N LYS A 53 -1.67 17.92 -20.26
CA LYS A 53 -0.92 16.79 -20.85
C LYS A 53 0.23 17.27 -21.73
N ARG A 54 0.01 18.32 -22.52
CA ARG A 54 1.02 18.90 -23.41
C ARG A 54 2.12 19.63 -22.61
N HIS A 55 1.76 20.33 -21.54
CA HIS A 55 2.72 21.03 -20.68
C HIS A 55 3.58 20.08 -19.84
N TYR A 56 2.98 19.00 -19.33
CA TYR A 56 3.68 17.99 -18.53
C TYR A 56 4.28 16.85 -19.36
N SER A 57 4.32 16.98 -20.69
CA SER A 57 5.00 16.01 -21.55
C SER A 57 6.53 16.11 -21.43
N LEU A 58 7.21 14.98 -21.64
CA LEU A 58 8.68 14.92 -21.71
C LEU A 58 9.26 15.83 -22.79
N GLU A 59 8.54 16.05 -23.89
CA GLU A 59 9.01 16.83 -25.04
C GLU A 59 9.14 18.32 -24.74
N ARG A 60 8.25 18.86 -23.89
CA ARG A 60 8.19 20.32 -23.61
C ARG A 60 8.72 20.70 -22.26
N ASN A 61 8.66 19.79 -21.30
CA ASN A 61 9.06 20.07 -19.94
C ASN A 61 10.56 19.79 -19.76
N GLU A 62 11.38 20.84 -19.93
CA GLU A 62 12.84 20.78 -19.79
C GLU A 62 13.30 20.17 -18.46
N LEU A 63 12.63 20.53 -17.35
CA LEU A 63 12.93 19.98 -16.03
C LEU A 63 12.69 18.47 -16.00
N LEU A 64 11.54 18.04 -16.51
CA LEU A 64 11.15 16.64 -16.50
C LEU A 64 12.05 15.81 -17.42
N SER A 65 12.42 16.36 -18.59
CA SER A 65 13.40 15.76 -19.50
C SER A 65 14.76 15.59 -18.82
N CYS A 66 15.31 16.65 -18.22
CA CYS A 66 16.60 16.59 -17.52
C CYS A 66 16.59 15.54 -16.39
N ARG A 67 15.53 15.51 -15.57
CA ARG A 67 15.40 14.52 -14.49
C ARG A 67 15.29 13.10 -15.04
N TRP A 68 14.59 12.91 -16.15
CA TRP A 68 14.46 11.61 -16.79
C TRP A 68 15.78 11.09 -17.37
N GLU A 69 16.58 11.97 -17.97
CA GLU A 69 17.92 11.60 -18.45
C GLU A 69 18.85 11.21 -17.31
N GLN A 70 18.84 11.96 -16.21
CA GLN A 70 19.62 11.61 -15.02
C GLN A 70 19.13 10.35 -14.35
N TYR A 71 17.82 10.15 -14.32
CA TYR A 71 17.23 8.89 -13.88
C TYR A 71 17.78 7.73 -14.72
N LYS A 72 17.77 7.84 -16.06
CA LYS A 72 18.31 6.82 -16.96
C LYS A 72 19.80 6.54 -16.72
N LYS A 73 20.62 7.58 -16.58
CA LYS A 73 22.08 7.44 -16.33
C LYS A 73 22.40 6.69 -15.05
N ASN A 74 21.52 6.77 -14.05
CA ASN A 74 21.73 6.16 -12.74
C ASN A 74 20.83 4.93 -12.49
N ILE A 75 20.29 4.31 -13.55
CA ILE A 75 19.46 3.09 -13.42
C ILE A 75 20.24 1.94 -12.77
N GLU A 76 21.50 1.77 -13.16
CA GLU A 76 22.35 0.66 -12.72
C GLU A 76 22.75 0.75 -11.24
N GLN A 77 22.85 1.97 -10.71
CA GLN A 77 23.17 2.22 -9.30
C GLN A 77 21.98 1.94 -8.37
N ARG A 78 20.82 1.60 -8.92
CA ARG A 78 19.62 1.39 -8.14
C ARG A 78 19.64 0.00 -7.52
N GLU A 79 19.60 -0.04 -6.19
CA GLU A 79 19.21 -1.24 -5.46
C GLU A 79 17.79 -1.63 -5.88
N PHE A 80 17.67 -2.71 -6.66
CA PHE A 80 16.38 -3.29 -7.03
C PHE A 80 15.78 -3.93 -5.78
N ALA A 81 15.03 -3.15 -5.01
CA ALA A 81 14.14 -3.70 -4.01
C ALA A 81 12.83 -4.11 -4.70
N PRO A 82 12.38 -5.36 -4.56
CA PRO A 82 11.04 -5.72 -5.01
C PRO A 82 10.04 -4.80 -4.32
N PHE A 83 9.04 -4.32 -5.06
CA PHE A 83 7.96 -3.54 -4.46
C PHE A 83 7.21 -4.46 -3.50
N GLN A 84 7.42 -4.27 -2.21
CA GLN A 84 6.67 -4.97 -1.19
C GLN A 84 5.35 -4.21 -1.03
N PHE A 85 4.28 -4.80 -1.56
CA PHE A 85 2.95 -4.30 -1.26
C PHE A 85 2.72 -4.43 0.25
N PRO A 86 2.31 -3.35 0.94
CA PRO A 86 1.87 -3.47 2.32
C PRO A 86 0.73 -4.49 2.37
N ASP A 87 0.81 -5.41 3.32
CA ASP A 87 -0.26 -6.36 3.55
C ASP A 87 -1.54 -5.59 3.93
N VAL A 88 -2.67 -5.93 3.31
CA VAL A 88 -3.96 -5.28 3.61
C VAL A 88 -4.31 -5.45 5.09
N ARG A 89 -3.86 -6.55 5.72
CA ARG A 89 -4.05 -6.83 7.14
C ARG A 89 -3.35 -5.85 8.08
N ASP A 90 -2.33 -5.15 7.58
CA ASP A 90 -1.58 -4.16 8.34
C ASP A 90 -2.15 -2.73 8.15
N LEU A 91 -3.18 -2.56 7.31
CA LEU A 91 -3.91 -1.30 7.16
C LEU A 91 -4.97 -1.17 8.26
N HIS A 92 -4.84 -0.11 9.05
CA HIS A 92 -5.71 0.18 10.17
C HIS A 92 -6.50 1.46 9.91
N PHE A 93 -7.78 1.45 10.25
CA PHE A 93 -8.63 2.63 10.20
C PHE A 93 -8.69 3.26 11.59
N HIS A 94 -7.98 4.37 11.79
CA HIS A 94 -7.91 5.06 13.08
C HIS A 94 -8.23 6.54 12.89
N ASN A 95 -9.18 7.07 13.68
CA ASN A 95 -9.65 8.46 13.59
C ASN A 95 -9.99 8.90 12.16
N CYS A 96 -10.77 8.08 11.44
CA CYS A 96 -11.20 8.36 10.07
C CYS A 96 -10.08 8.45 9.02
N VAL A 97 -8.86 7.97 9.34
CA VAL A 97 -7.72 7.93 8.41
C VAL A 97 -7.19 6.51 8.31
N ILE A 98 -6.91 6.07 7.07
CA ILE A 98 -6.24 4.80 6.81
C ILE A 98 -4.75 4.98 7.09
N ARG A 99 -4.20 4.22 8.03
CA ARG A 99 -2.79 4.23 8.41
C ARG A 99 -2.20 2.83 8.24
N PHE A 100 -0.94 2.75 7.82
CA PHE A 100 -0.21 1.48 7.75
C PHE A 100 0.53 1.25 9.07
N LEU A 101 0.02 0.35 9.90
CA LEU A 101 0.47 0.08 11.28
C LEU A 101 0.69 -1.42 11.48
N PRO A 102 1.75 -2.01 10.88
CA PRO A 102 1.99 -3.44 10.95
C PRO A 102 2.18 -3.98 12.38
N ASN A 103 2.70 -3.16 13.29
CA ASN A 103 2.91 -3.55 14.69
C ASN A 103 1.60 -3.71 15.47
N GLU A 104 0.50 -3.15 14.99
CA GLU A 104 -0.84 -3.26 15.60
C GLU A 104 -1.67 -4.40 14.99
N SER A 105 -1.14 -5.09 13.98
CA SER A 105 -1.80 -6.19 13.31
C SER A 105 -1.95 -7.38 14.27
N ILE A 106 -3.20 -7.83 14.48
CA ILE A 106 -3.56 -8.99 15.32
C ILE A 106 -2.75 -10.24 14.92
N HIS A 107 -2.37 -10.34 13.66
CA HIS A 107 -1.61 -11.46 13.11
C HIS A 107 -0.15 -11.50 13.53
N ARG A 108 0.43 -10.37 13.95
CA ARG A 108 1.82 -10.29 14.42
C ARG A 108 1.96 -10.48 15.92
N PHE A 109 0.88 -10.31 16.67
CA PHE A 109 0.93 -10.56 18.11
C PHE A 109 1.06 -12.07 18.37
N PRO A 110 2.09 -12.52 19.10
CA PRO A 110 2.16 -13.89 19.55
C PRO A 110 0.95 -14.16 20.46
N GLN A 111 0.04 -15.02 20.02
CA GLN A 111 -1.08 -15.44 20.84
C GLN A 111 -0.57 -16.35 21.96
N TYR A 112 -0.27 -15.77 23.12
CA TYR A 112 -0.03 -16.51 24.36
C TYR A 112 -1.34 -16.93 25.02
N ASN A 113 -2.37 -17.27 24.23
CA ASN A 113 -3.55 -17.94 24.73
C ASN A 113 -3.08 -19.31 25.24
N LYS A 114 -2.60 -19.33 26.47
CA LYS A 114 -2.33 -20.51 27.25
C LYS A 114 -3.68 -21.21 27.34
N LYS A 115 -3.96 -22.14 26.42
CA LYS A 115 -4.85 -23.25 26.76
C LYS A 115 -4.23 -23.79 28.04
N MET A 116 -4.89 -23.59 29.18
CA MET A 116 -4.43 -24.20 30.42
C MET A 116 -4.23 -25.67 30.08
N ARG A 117 -3.00 -26.16 30.16
CA ARG A 117 -2.82 -27.61 30.16
C ARG A 117 -3.63 -28.08 31.36
N ALA A 118 -4.53 -29.03 31.09
CA ALA A 118 -5.08 -29.97 32.05
C ALA A 118 -4.38 -29.85 33.42
N GLY A 119 -5.02 -29.12 34.34
CA GLY A 119 -4.54 -29.04 35.73
C GLY A 119 -4.69 -30.41 36.39
N PRO A 120 -4.13 -30.62 37.60
CA PRO A 120 -4.22 -31.91 38.27
C PRO A 120 -5.70 -32.30 38.47
N GLY A 121 -6.15 -33.31 37.74
CA GLY A 121 -7.51 -33.86 37.80
C GLY A 121 -8.43 -33.63 36.59
N VAL A 122 -7.98 -32.96 35.52
CA VAL A 122 -8.83 -32.73 34.32
C VAL A 122 -8.01 -32.91 33.05
N ASP A 123 -8.18 -34.01 32.32
CA ASP A 123 -7.59 -34.20 30.99
C ASP A 123 -8.42 -33.47 29.91
N PHE A 124 -7.88 -33.35 28.69
CA PHE A 124 -8.56 -32.72 27.54
C PHE A 124 -9.94 -33.33 27.19
N VAL A 125 -10.27 -34.50 27.75
CA VAL A 125 -11.51 -35.26 27.52
C VAL A 125 -12.52 -35.10 28.67
N GLY A 126 -12.14 -34.48 29.81
CA GLY A 126 -13.02 -34.24 30.96
C GLY A 126 -12.45 -34.74 32.30
N GLN A 127 -13.28 -34.72 33.34
CA GLN A 127 -12.91 -35.17 34.69
C GLN A 127 -12.70 -36.69 34.75
N ILE A 128 -11.55 -37.11 35.28
CA ILE A 128 -11.31 -38.50 35.65
C ILE A 128 -11.97 -38.73 37.02
N PRO A 129 -12.88 -39.70 37.18
CA PRO A 129 -13.50 -39.96 38.48
C PRO A 129 -12.44 -40.42 39.50
N ILE A 130 -12.58 -39.93 40.73
CA ILE A 130 -11.68 -40.24 41.84
C ILE A 130 -11.78 -41.75 42.17
N PRO A 131 -10.67 -42.46 42.45
CA PRO A 131 -10.68 -43.91 42.68
C PRO A 131 -11.70 -44.43 43.70
N GLN A 132 -12.12 -43.60 44.66
CA GLN A 132 -13.16 -43.94 45.64
C GLN A 132 -14.54 -44.16 44.99
N GLU A 133 -14.85 -43.54 43.85
CA GLU A 133 -16.10 -43.74 43.12
C GLU A 133 -16.14 -45.07 42.33
N LEU A 134 -14.98 -45.64 42.00
CA LEU A 134 -14.85 -46.94 41.34
C LEU A 134 -15.10 -48.13 42.29
N LEU A 135 -15.02 -47.91 43.61
CA LEU A 135 -15.15 -48.96 44.63
C LEU A 135 -16.60 -49.22 45.06
N MET A 136 -17.58 -48.44 44.60
CA MET A 136 -19.00 -48.75 44.82
C MET A 136 -19.45 -49.91 43.93
N LYS A 137 -19.06 -51.13 44.32
CA LYS A 137 -19.65 -52.37 43.76
C LYS A 137 -21.17 -52.32 43.93
N ARG A 138 -21.91 -52.45 42.82
CA ARG A 138 -23.35 -52.79 42.89
C ARG A 138 -23.48 -54.11 43.62
N ILE A 139 -24.18 -54.12 44.75
CA ILE A 139 -24.62 -55.34 45.43
C ILE A 139 -25.59 -56.05 44.48
N THR A 140 -25.12 -57.07 43.75
CA THR A 140 -25.99 -58.04 43.09
C THR A 140 -26.55 -58.96 44.16
N LYS A 141 -27.85 -58.85 44.46
CA LYS A 141 -28.55 -59.88 45.25
C LYS A 141 -28.71 -61.14 44.39
N PRO A 142 -28.43 -62.35 44.93
CA PRO A 142 -28.79 -63.58 44.24
C PRO A 142 -30.30 -63.81 44.34
N LEU A 143 -30.92 -64.20 43.22
CA LEU A 143 -32.20 -64.91 43.15
C LEU A 143 -31.89 -66.34 42.71
#